data_AF-A0AAP0FB70-F1
#
_entry.id   AF-A0AAP0FB70-F1
#
_cell.length_a   1.000
_cell.length_b   1.000
_cell.length_c   1.000
_cell.angle_alpha   90.00
_cell.angle_beta   90.00
_cell.angle_gamma   90.00
#
_symmetry.space_group_name_H-M   'P 1'
#
loop_
_entity.id
_entity.type
_entity.pdbx_description
1 polymer ?
#
loop_
_entity_poly.entity_id
_entity_poly.type
_entity_poly.pdbx_seq_one_letter_code
_entity_poly.pdbx_strand_id
1 'polypeptide(L)'
;MDEEKGEEWLRQLADFSNCYLMGISAGGNIAYHAALRSLPLDLKPVRIVGLILNQTYFGGVERSGSEMRLINGRVFPIEVSDLMWELSLPRGVDRDHEYCNPTVGGEGRWEKIGWGGRCFVSGHGGDPLVDRQLAVARMMEREGVKVKVWYELDGDHGAELFDPAKRQLTPTHAYSRMSR
;
A
#
# COMPACT_ATOMS: atom_id res chain seq x y z
N MET A 1 3.28 7.39 -26.33
CA MET A 1 2.50 8.59 -25.97
C MET A 1 2.91 9.67 -26.96
N ASP A 2 1.97 10.38 -27.61
CA ASP A 2 2.33 11.50 -28.52
C ASP A 2 3.07 12.55 -27.69
N GLU A 3 4.36 12.78 -27.93
CA GLU A 3 5.17 13.75 -27.19
C GLU A 3 4.58 15.17 -27.28
N GLU A 4 3.80 15.46 -28.32
CA GLU A 4 3.13 16.76 -28.50
C GLU A 4 1.82 16.95 -27.73
N LYS A 5 1.18 15.89 -27.20
CA LYS A 5 -0.17 15.98 -26.57
C LYS A 5 -0.19 15.96 -25.03
N GLY A 6 0.97 15.99 -24.37
CA GLY A 6 1.07 16.06 -22.91
C GLY A 6 0.87 17.48 -22.35
N GLU A 7 0.54 17.57 -21.05
CA GLU A 7 0.58 18.84 -20.33
C GLU A 7 2.02 19.38 -20.28
N GLU A 8 2.21 20.68 -20.55
CA GLU A 8 3.55 21.29 -20.69
C GLU A 8 4.40 21.10 -19.43
N TRP A 9 3.80 21.26 -18.24
CA TRP A 9 4.50 21.11 -16.98
C TRP A 9 4.99 19.68 -16.72
N LEU A 10 4.27 18.65 -17.20
CA LEU A 10 4.70 17.26 -17.10
C LEU A 10 5.92 17.01 -18.00
N ARG A 11 5.90 17.55 -19.23
CA ARG A 11 7.04 17.40 -20.15
C ARG A 11 8.30 18.07 -19.63
N GLN A 12 8.16 19.25 -19.02
CA GLN A 12 9.29 20.04 -18.56
C GLN A 12 9.86 19.57 -17.21
N LEU A 13 9.01 19.07 -16.32
CA LEU A 13 9.38 18.85 -14.91
C LEU A 13 9.34 17.38 -14.46
N ALA A 14 8.59 16.50 -15.15
CA ALA A 14 8.46 15.12 -14.71
C ALA A 14 9.61 14.24 -15.20
N ASP A 15 10.22 13.50 -14.28
CA ASP A 15 11.13 12.40 -14.62
C ASP A 15 10.34 11.10 -14.75
N PHE A 16 9.92 10.78 -15.98
CA PHE A 16 9.18 9.55 -16.27
C PHE A 16 10.00 8.28 -16.05
N SER A 17 11.32 8.37 -15.91
CA SER A 17 12.18 7.22 -15.61
C SER A 17 12.20 6.85 -14.11
N ASN A 18 11.62 7.69 -13.25
CA ASN A 18 11.69 7.60 -11.79
C ASN A 18 10.30 7.82 -11.14
N CYS A 19 9.30 7.06 -11.58
CA CYS A 19 7.94 7.16 -11.05
C CYS A 19 7.70 6.21 -9.87
N TYR A 20 6.86 6.65 -8.93
CA TYR A 20 6.44 5.86 -7.77
C TYR A 20 4.91 5.80 -7.74
N LEU A 21 4.38 4.64 -7.36
CA LEU A 21 2.97 4.54 -6.97
C LEU A 21 2.88 4.63 -5.45
N MET A 22 1.99 5.49 -4.97
CA MET A 22 1.80 5.76 -3.55
C MET A 22 0.31 5.78 -3.24
N GLY A 23 -0.04 5.32 -2.03
CA GLY A 23 -1.32 5.67 -1.46
C GLY A 23 -1.39 5.44 0.04
N ILE A 24 -2.40 6.05 0.65
CA ILE A 24 -2.73 5.94 2.08
C ILE A 24 -4.01 5.11 2.20
N SER A 25 -4.10 4.20 3.18
CA SER A 25 -5.32 3.43 3.43
C SER A 25 -5.81 2.69 2.17
N ALA A 26 -7.05 2.90 1.74
CA ALA A 26 -7.60 2.35 0.50
C ALA A 26 -6.79 2.75 -0.75
N GLY A 27 -6.19 3.95 -0.75
CA GLY A 27 -5.29 4.38 -1.81
C GLY A 27 -4.03 3.51 -1.89
N GLY A 28 -3.52 3.03 -0.76
CA GLY A 28 -2.40 2.08 -0.72
C GLY A 28 -2.77 0.74 -1.35
N ASN A 29 -4.01 0.29 -1.14
CA ASN A 29 -4.53 -0.94 -1.75
C ASN A 29 -4.64 -0.79 -3.27
N ILE A 30 -5.18 0.35 -3.73
CA ILE A 30 -5.21 0.70 -5.16
C ILE A 30 -3.79 0.73 -5.74
N ALA A 31 -2.84 1.39 -5.08
CA ALA A 31 -1.45 1.47 -5.54
C ALA A 31 -0.80 0.09 -5.64
N TYR A 32 -1.04 -0.79 -4.66
CA TYR A 32 -0.57 -2.18 -4.66
C TYR A 32 -1.09 -2.95 -5.89
N HIS A 33 -2.41 -2.94 -6.13
CA HIS A 33 -2.99 -3.65 -7.27
C HIS A 33 -2.66 -3.00 -8.62
N ALA A 34 -2.55 -1.67 -8.67
CA ALA A 34 -2.11 -0.96 -9.87
C ALA A 34 -0.69 -1.39 -10.25
N ALA A 35 0.21 -1.52 -9.29
CA ALA A 35 1.58 -1.96 -9.54
C ALA A 35 1.63 -3.38 -10.13
N LEU A 36 0.90 -4.32 -9.51
CA LEU A 36 0.77 -5.69 -10.02
C LEU A 36 0.26 -5.72 -11.47
N ARG A 37 -0.75 -4.91 -11.78
CA ARG A 37 -1.36 -4.83 -13.12
C ARG A 37 -0.51 -4.06 -14.13
N SER A 38 0.38 -3.18 -13.68
CA SER A 38 1.19 -2.32 -14.52
C SER A 38 2.39 -3.04 -15.16
N LEU A 39 2.92 -4.07 -14.48
CA LEU A 39 4.14 -4.77 -14.89
C LEU A 39 4.10 -5.45 -16.27
N PRO A 40 3.00 -6.10 -16.70
CA PRO A 40 2.93 -6.66 -18.05
C PRO A 40 2.68 -5.60 -19.15
N LEU A 41 2.49 -4.33 -18.81
CA LEU A 41 2.16 -3.26 -19.76
C LEU A 41 3.42 -2.54 -20.23
N ASP A 42 3.47 -2.14 -21.50
CA ASP A 42 4.47 -1.19 -21.98
C ASP A 42 4.03 0.25 -21.65
N LEU A 43 4.53 0.78 -20.55
CA LEU A 43 4.18 2.10 -20.05
C LEU A 43 5.07 3.22 -20.59
N LYS A 44 5.99 2.93 -21.52
CA LYS A 44 6.98 3.91 -21.99
C LYS A 44 6.33 5.24 -22.38
N PRO A 45 6.89 6.37 -21.92
CA PRO A 45 8.20 6.50 -21.26
C PRO A 45 8.21 6.25 -19.75
N VAL A 46 7.06 5.94 -19.13
CA VAL A 46 6.93 5.78 -17.68
C VAL A 46 7.60 4.49 -17.20
N ARG A 47 8.46 4.62 -16.18
CA ARG A 47 9.04 3.52 -15.43
C ARG A 47 8.68 3.66 -13.96
N ILE A 48 7.88 2.72 -13.47
CA ILE A 48 7.56 2.61 -12.04
C ILE A 48 8.74 1.91 -11.35
N VAL A 49 9.44 2.64 -10.49
CA VAL A 49 10.64 2.16 -9.78
C VAL A 49 10.41 1.86 -8.30
N GLY A 50 9.22 2.19 -7.78
CA GLY A 50 8.88 1.87 -6.40
C GLY A 50 7.42 2.04 -6.02
N LEU A 51 7.13 1.50 -4.83
CA LEU A 51 5.83 1.53 -4.16
C LEU A 51 5.95 2.16 -2.79
N ILE A 52 4.98 2.99 -2.41
CA ILE A 52 4.88 3.58 -1.09
C ILE A 52 3.48 3.28 -0.54
N LEU A 53 3.43 2.30 0.34
CA LEU A 53 2.21 1.73 0.92
C LEU A 53 2.05 2.26 2.35
N ASN A 54 1.32 3.36 2.51
CA ASN A 54 1.16 4.00 3.82
C ASN A 54 -0.13 3.52 4.50
N GLN A 55 0.00 2.83 5.64
CA GLN A 55 -1.12 2.30 6.42
C GLN A 55 -2.16 1.60 5.54
N THR A 56 -1.67 0.72 4.66
CA THR A 56 -2.51 0.21 3.57
C THR A 56 -3.71 -0.57 4.07
N TYR A 57 -4.85 -0.34 3.42
CA TYR A 57 -6.09 -0.98 3.77
C TYR A 57 -6.15 -2.40 3.19
N PHE A 58 -5.79 -3.36 4.03
CA PHE A 58 -5.96 -4.80 3.79
C PHE A 58 -6.86 -5.39 4.87
N GLY A 59 -7.49 -6.52 4.56
CA GLY A 59 -8.35 -7.24 5.49
C GLY A 59 -8.15 -8.74 5.42
N GLY A 60 -9.19 -9.46 5.80
CA GLY A 60 -9.27 -10.91 5.80
C GLY A 60 -10.45 -11.38 6.63
N VAL A 61 -10.87 -12.63 6.45
CA VAL A 61 -12.00 -13.20 7.20
C VAL A 61 -11.64 -13.31 8.69
N GLU A 62 -10.54 -14.00 9.00
CA GLU A 62 -10.06 -14.25 10.36
C GLU A 62 -9.41 -13.02 10.97
N ARG A 63 -9.87 -12.55 12.15
CA ARG A 63 -9.35 -11.35 12.81
C ARG A 63 -7.89 -11.49 13.21
N SER A 64 -7.10 -10.45 12.92
CA SER A 64 -5.73 -10.33 13.41
C SER A 64 -5.67 -9.93 14.90
N GLY A 65 -4.49 -10.02 15.50
CA GLY A 65 -4.30 -9.67 16.91
C GLY A 65 -4.54 -8.18 17.20
N SER A 66 -4.13 -7.30 16.29
CA SER A 66 -4.37 -5.86 16.34
C SER A 66 -5.85 -5.52 16.17
N GLU A 67 -6.58 -6.18 15.25
CA GLU A 67 -8.03 -6.02 15.12
C GLU A 67 -8.76 -6.39 16.42
N MET A 68 -8.40 -7.52 17.04
CA MET A 68 -9.01 -7.93 18.31
C MET A 68 -8.64 -7.01 19.48
N ARG A 69 -7.38 -6.58 19.55
CA ARG A 69 -6.89 -5.66 20.59
C ARG A 69 -7.59 -4.29 20.52
N LEU A 70 -7.95 -3.85 19.31
CA LEU A 70 -8.54 -2.54 19.04
C LEU A 70 -10.02 -2.63 18.64
N ILE A 71 -10.70 -3.73 18.94
CA ILE A 71 -12.10 -3.97 18.54
C ILE A 71 -13.07 -2.90 19.04
N ASN A 72 -12.80 -2.31 20.20
CA ASN A 72 -13.58 -1.20 20.78
C ASN A 72 -12.98 0.19 20.47
N GLY A 73 -12.05 0.26 19.52
CA GLY A 73 -11.39 1.50 19.10
C GLY A 73 -12.37 2.44 18.42
N ARG A 74 -12.23 3.75 18.67
CA ARG A 74 -13.16 4.76 18.12
C ARG A 74 -12.70 5.39 16.81
N VAL A 75 -11.39 5.35 16.53
CA VAL A 75 -10.80 6.03 15.37
C VAL A 75 -11.06 5.27 14.08
N PHE A 76 -10.96 3.95 14.11
CA PHE A 76 -11.28 3.09 12.97
C PHE A 76 -11.99 1.81 13.42
N PRO A 77 -13.32 1.85 13.61
CA PRO A 77 -14.09 0.68 14.07
C PRO A 77 -14.03 -0.48 13.07
N ILE A 78 -13.90 -1.70 13.58
CA ILE A 78 -13.74 -2.90 12.75
C ILE A 78 -15.01 -3.20 11.94
N GLU A 79 -16.19 -2.89 12.48
CA GLU A 79 -17.48 -3.11 11.83
C GLU A 79 -17.65 -2.17 10.62
N VAL A 80 -17.08 -0.96 10.70
CA VAL A 80 -17.02 -0.04 9.56
C VAL A 80 -16.11 -0.60 8.48
N SER A 81 -14.98 -1.20 8.87
CA SER A 81 -14.10 -1.89 7.93
C SER A 81 -14.81 -3.07 7.23
N ASP A 82 -15.60 -3.86 7.97
CA ASP A 82 -16.36 -4.96 7.38
C ASP A 82 -17.36 -4.47 6.34
N LEU A 83 -18.11 -3.42 6.66
CA LEU A 83 -19.06 -2.79 5.74
C LEU A 83 -18.34 -2.24 4.49
N MET A 84 -17.20 -1.57 4.67
CA MET A 84 -16.42 -1.06 3.55
C MET A 84 -15.95 -2.19 2.61
N TRP A 85 -15.54 -3.33 3.15
CA TRP A 85 -15.19 -4.48 2.33
C TRP A 85 -16.40 -5.12 1.65
N GLU A 86 -17.52 -5.26 2.34
CA GLU A 86 -18.77 -5.77 1.75
C GLU A 86 -19.21 -4.92 0.54
N LEU A 87 -19.09 -3.60 0.65
CA LEU A 87 -19.44 -2.66 -0.43
C LEU A 87 -18.41 -2.64 -1.59
N SER A 88 -17.16 -2.98 -1.31
CA SER A 88 -16.06 -2.86 -2.29
C SER A 88 -15.80 -4.16 -3.05
N LEU A 89 -16.15 -5.31 -2.48
CA LEU A 89 -15.86 -6.61 -3.06
C LEU A 89 -16.93 -7.05 -4.07
N PRO A 90 -16.56 -7.92 -5.04
CA PRO A 90 -17.53 -8.57 -5.90
C PRO A 90 -18.65 -9.27 -5.11
N ARG A 91 -19.85 -9.35 -5.67
CA ARG A 91 -20.95 -10.06 -5.02
C ARG A 91 -20.61 -11.54 -4.85
N GLY A 92 -20.85 -12.07 -3.64
CA GLY A 92 -20.70 -13.50 -3.34
C GLY A 92 -19.29 -13.95 -2.96
N VAL A 93 -18.33 -13.03 -2.84
CA VAL A 93 -17.01 -13.31 -2.27
C VAL A 93 -16.90 -12.75 -0.87
N ASP A 94 -16.03 -13.35 -0.05
CA ASP A 94 -15.73 -12.88 1.29
C ASP A 94 -14.44 -12.03 1.33
N ARG A 95 -14.02 -11.67 2.54
CA ARG A 95 -12.84 -10.83 2.78
C ARG A 95 -11.51 -11.55 2.52
N ASP A 96 -11.51 -12.84 2.18
CA ASP A 96 -10.33 -13.55 1.69
C ASP A 96 -10.18 -13.48 0.16
N HIS A 97 -11.02 -12.70 -0.50
CA HIS A 97 -10.78 -12.29 -1.88
C HIS A 97 -9.46 -11.50 -2.01
N GLU A 98 -8.73 -11.70 -3.12
CA GLU A 98 -7.38 -11.15 -3.33
C GLU A 98 -7.27 -9.62 -3.25
N TYR A 99 -8.37 -8.90 -3.47
CA TYR A 99 -8.45 -7.43 -3.34
C TYR A 99 -8.48 -6.95 -1.88
N CYS A 100 -8.98 -7.78 -0.98
CA CYS A 100 -9.02 -7.50 0.45
C CYS A 100 -7.81 -8.11 1.16
N ASN A 101 -7.54 -9.39 0.88
CA ASN A 101 -6.50 -10.16 1.53
C ASN A 101 -5.48 -10.68 0.52
N PRO A 102 -4.37 -9.95 0.29
CA PRO A 102 -3.34 -10.41 -0.61
C PRO A 102 -2.59 -11.65 -0.10
N THR A 103 -2.72 -12.09 1.15
CA THR A 103 -1.92 -13.22 1.65
C THR A 103 -2.50 -14.61 1.35
N VAL A 104 -3.73 -14.69 0.82
CA VAL A 104 -4.43 -15.95 0.53
C VAL A 104 -4.48 -16.30 -0.96
N GLY A 105 -4.30 -15.35 -1.87
CA GLY A 105 -4.39 -15.52 -3.33
C GLY A 105 -3.20 -16.22 -4.02
N GLY A 106 -2.46 -17.07 -3.32
CA GLY A 106 -1.30 -17.81 -3.84
C GLY A 106 0.03 -17.04 -3.78
N GLU A 107 1.12 -17.81 -3.64
CA GLU A 107 2.49 -17.33 -3.48
C GLU A 107 3.21 -17.03 -4.81
N GLY A 108 4.24 -16.20 -4.72
CA GLY A 108 5.17 -15.88 -5.80
C GLY A 108 4.59 -14.91 -6.82
N ARG A 109 3.58 -14.11 -6.46
CA ARG A 109 3.00 -13.13 -7.39
C ARG A 109 4.05 -12.11 -7.84
N TRP A 110 4.77 -11.52 -6.90
CA TRP A 110 5.81 -10.53 -7.16
C TRP A 110 7.04 -11.11 -7.86
N GLU A 111 7.37 -12.36 -7.57
CA GLU A 111 8.46 -13.11 -8.22
C GLU A 111 8.11 -13.42 -9.68
N LYS A 112 6.94 -14.02 -9.92
CA LYS A 112 6.46 -14.43 -11.26
C LYS A 112 6.36 -13.25 -12.22
N ILE A 113 5.99 -12.07 -11.71
CA ILE A 113 5.84 -10.85 -12.51
C ILE A 113 7.15 -10.04 -12.62
N GLY A 114 8.23 -10.47 -11.96
CA GLY A 114 9.56 -9.88 -12.10
C GLY A 114 9.68 -8.45 -11.56
N TRP A 115 9.04 -8.13 -10.43
CA TRP A 115 9.12 -6.79 -9.85
C TRP A 115 10.55 -6.43 -9.41
N GLY A 116 11.15 -5.43 -10.07
CA GLY A 116 12.50 -4.95 -9.77
C GLY A 116 12.57 -3.72 -8.85
N GLY A 117 11.42 -3.15 -8.46
CA GLY A 117 11.33 -1.92 -7.68
C GLY A 117 11.50 -2.09 -6.17
N ARG A 118 11.56 -0.97 -5.45
CA ARG A 118 11.58 -0.94 -3.97
C ARG A 118 10.18 -0.68 -3.42
N CYS A 119 9.86 -1.22 -2.25
CA CYS A 119 8.60 -0.97 -1.57
C CYS A 119 8.84 -0.37 -0.18
N PHE A 120 8.11 0.68 0.17
CA PHE A 120 8.00 1.20 1.53
C PHE A 120 6.64 0.78 2.08
N VAL A 121 6.62 0.29 3.32
CA VAL A 121 5.37 -0.01 4.03
C VAL A 121 5.41 0.68 5.38
N SER A 122 4.41 1.49 5.71
CA SER A 122 4.26 2.07 7.04
C SER A 122 3.00 1.61 7.74
N GLY A 123 3.06 1.54 9.07
CA GLY A 123 1.95 1.17 9.95
C GLY A 123 2.15 1.70 11.36
N HIS A 124 1.06 1.86 12.10
CA HIS A 124 1.07 2.35 13.47
C HIS A 124 0.44 1.36 14.46
N GLY A 125 0.87 1.34 15.72
CA GLY A 125 0.36 0.38 16.71
C GLY A 125 -1.09 0.58 17.13
N GLY A 126 -1.63 1.80 16.99
CA GLY A 126 -3.05 2.14 17.17
C GLY A 126 -3.90 1.91 15.92
N ASP A 127 -3.30 1.46 14.81
CA ASP A 127 -4.03 1.04 13.62
C ASP A 127 -4.46 -0.44 13.75
N PRO A 128 -5.77 -0.75 13.74
CA PRO A 128 -6.24 -2.14 13.80
C PRO A 128 -5.78 -2.98 12.61
N LEU A 129 -5.34 -2.37 11.50
CA LEU A 129 -4.95 -3.06 10.28
C LEU A 129 -3.45 -3.36 10.24
N VAL A 130 -2.68 -2.95 11.26
CA VAL A 130 -1.21 -3.02 11.21
C VAL A 130 -0.68 -4.43 11.05
N ASP A 131 -1.32 -5.44 11.66
CA ASP A 131 -0.89 -6.83 11.44
C ASP A 131 -1.07 -7.28 10.00
N ARG A 132 -2.12 -6.80 9.31
CA ARG A 132 -2.37 -7.08 7.89
C ARG A 132 -1.30 -6.43 7.03
N GLN A 133 -0.99 -5.16 7.29
CA GLN A 133 0.05 -4.40 6.60
C GLN A 133 1.41 -5.10 6.71
N LEU A 134 1.78 -5.52 7.93
CA LEU A 134 3.02 -6.23 8.19
C LEU A 134 3.02 -7.66 7.60
N ALA A 135 1.88 -8.33 7.55
CA ALA A 135 1.76 -9.65 6.92
C ALA A 135 2.00 -9.58 5.42
N VAL A 136 1.41 -8.59 4.74
CA VAL A 136 1.65 -8.35 3.30
C VAL A 136 3.10 -7.95 3.05
N ALA A 137 3.69 -7.09 3.88
CA ALA A 137 5.12 -6.74 3.78
C ALA A 137 6.02 -7.98 3.84
N ARG A 138 5.81 -8.86 4.82
CA ARG A 138 6.56 -10.12 4.95
C ARG A 138 6.36 -11.05 3.77
N MET A 139 5.13 -11.14 3.24
CA MET A 139 4.85 -11.92 2.03
C MET A 139 5.64 -11.37 0.84
N MET A 140 5.62 -10.06 0.61
CA MET A 140 6.39 -9.41 -0.46
C MET A 140 7.90 -9.65 -0.33
N GLU A 141 8.45 -9.59 0.89
CA GLU A 141 9.87 -9.92 1.14
C GLU A 141 10.20 -11.37 0.78
N ARG A 142 9.33 -12.32 1.15
CA ARG A 142 9.49 -13.75 0.80
C ARG A 142 9.44 -13.97 -0.71
N GLU A 143 8.69 -13.16 -1.44
CA GLU A 143 8.60 -13.17 -2.89
C GLU A 143 9.70 -12.33 -3.58
N GLY A 144 10.74 -11.93 -2.84
CA GLY A 144 11.93 -11.28 -3.39
C GLY A 144 11.82 -9.76 -3.57
N VAL A 145 10.74 -9.13 -3.11
CA VAL A 145 10.61 -7.66 -3.17
C VAL A 145 11.50 -7.01 -2.11
N LYS A 146 12.18 -5.92 -2.49
CA LYS A 146 12.95 -5.08 -1.57
C LYS A 146 12.00 -4.21 -0.75
N VAL A 147 11.56 -4.70 0.40
CA VAL A 147 10.65 -3.97 1.30
C VAL A 147 11.42 -3.26 2.40
N LYS A 148 11.03 -2.02 2.69
CA LYS A 148 11.43 -1.28 3.90
C LYS A 148 10.18 -1.01 4.73
N VAL A 149 10.12 -1.61 5.91
CA VAL A 149 9.04 -1.35 6.87
C VAL A 149 9.40 -0.19 7.80
N TRP A 150 8.44 0.70 8.01
CA TRP A 150 8.44 1.69 9.08
C TRP A 150 7.26 1.42 10.01
N TYR A 151 7.55 0.98 11.23
CA TYR A 151 6.54 0.76 12.24
C TYR A 151 6.77 1.71 13.41
N GLU A 152 5.72 2.40 13.80
CA GLU A 152 5.73 3.25 14.99
C GLU A 152 4.66 2.75 15.97
N LEU A 153 5.04 2.53 17.23
CA LEU A 153 4.13 1.98 18.22
C LEU A 153 2.93 2.92 18.50
N ASP A 154 3.18 4.22 18.41
CA ASP A 154 2.19 5.27 18.68
C ASP A 154 1.58 5.81 17.38
N GLY A 155 0.29 6.16 17.43
CA GLY A 155 -0.49 6.66 16.30
C GLY A 155 -1.61 5.72 15.86
N ASP A 156 -2.72 6.31 15.40
CA ASP A 156 -3.88 5.60 14.87
C ASP A 156 -3.84 5.46 13.34
N HIS A 157 -4.86 4.83 12.77
CA HIS A 157 -5.06 4.82 11.32
C HIS A 157 -5.21 6.25 10.76
N GLY A 158 -4.35 6.64 9.82
CA GLY A 158 -4.36 7.98 9.21
C GLY A 158 -3.92 9.10 10.15
N ALA A 159 -3.13 8.81 11.19
CA ALA A 159 -2.72 9.77 12.21
C ALA A 159 -2.13 11.07 11.64
N GLU A 160 -1.39 11.01 10.53
CA GLU A 160 -0.80 12.16 9.84
C GLU A 160 -1.82 13.20 9.35
N LEU A 161 -3.07 12.80 9.12
CA LEU A 161 -4.13 13.71 8.70
C LEU A 161 -4.53 14.64 9.86
N PHE A 162 -4.49 14.14 11.09
CA PHE A 162 -5.05 14.82 12.26
C PHE A 162 -4.00 15.29 13.27
N ASP A 163 -2.84 14.63 13.32
CA ASP A 163 -1.72 14.96 14.21
C ASP A 163 -0.55 15.59 13.42
N PRO A 164 -0.30 16.90 13.58
CA PRO A 164 0.84 17.58 12.97
C PRO A 164 2.21 16.98 13.32
N ALA A 165 2.38 16.37 14.50
CA ALA A 165 3.63 15.72 14.89
C ALA A 165 3.90 14.48 14.02
N LYS A 166 2.84 13.79 13.57
CA LYS A 166 2.93 12.59 12.72
C LYS A 166 3.08 12.92 11.24
N ARG A 167 2.84 14.17 10.82
CA ARG A 167 3.09 14.65 9.43
C ARG A 167 4.56 14.62 9.02
N GLN A 168 5.48 14.46 9.98
CA GLN A 168 6.91 14.39 9.70
C GLN A 168 7.33 13.07 9.03
N LEU A 169 6.41 12.11 8.86
CA LEU A 169 6.47 11.10 7.81
C LEU A 169 6.26 11.74 6.43
N THR A 170 7.09 12.74 6.10
CA THR A 170 7.11 13.27 4.75
C THR A 170 7.84 12.28 3.85
N PRO A 171 7.28 11.95 2.69
CA PRO A 171 7.93 11.14 1.67
C PRO A 171 9.37 11.57 1.40
N THR A 172 9.74 12.84 1.60
CA THR A 172 11.11 13.36 1.47
C THR A 172 12.15 12.61 2.31
N HIS A 173 11.80 12.11 3.50
CA HIS A 173 12.69 11.28 4.32
C HIS A 173 12.67 9.79 3.93
N ALA A 174 11.57 9.29 3.36
CA ALA A 174 11.51 7.96 2.76
C ALA A 174 12.28 7.90 1.43
N TYR A 175 12.13 8.92 0.57
CA TYR A 175 12.82 9.10 -0.71
C TYR A 175 14.33 9.18 -0.53
N SER A 176 14.83 9.93 0.46
CA SER A 176 16.28 10.02 0.73
C SER A 176 16.90 8.73 1.29
N ARG A 177 16.08 7.87 1.91
CA ARG A 177 16.51 6.56 2.43
C ARG A 177 16.29 5.41 1.45
N MET A 178 15.39 5.57 0.48
CA MET A 178 15.19 4.62 -0.62
C MET A 178 16.18 4.86 -1.76
N SER A 179 16.72 6.06 -1.91
CA SER A 179 17.71 6.40 -2.95
C SER A 179 19.15 5.98 -2.65
N ARG A 180 19.41 5.30 -1.51
CA ARG A 180 20.69 4.68 -1.18
C ARG A 180 20.64 3.16 -1.30
#